data_AF-A0ABD1H7S1-F1
#
_entry.id   AF-A0ABD1H7S1-F1
#
_cell.length_a   1.000
_cell.length_b   1.000
_cell.length_c   1.000
_cell.angle_alpha   90.00
_cell.angle_beta   90.00
_cell.angle_gamma   90.00
#
_symmetry.space_group_name_H-M   'P 1'
#
loop_
_entity.id
_entity.type
_entity.pdbx_description
1 polymer ?
#
loop_
_entity_poly.entity_id
_entity_poly.type
_entity_poly.pdbx_seq_one_letter_code
_entity_poly.pdbx_strand_id
1 'polypeptide(L)'
;MFPSNTLCDGGASGDEEEEGPVMAALQRSPTYDRARTAVYRNTAGELALVDVGRIGSDEQKQVLDKLVAAVNEDMEGILRRVRQRFDVVGLEFPKVEVRFENLKVDALVHVGSRALPTVPNFIFDMTEFRIFSGGRRKLPILNNINGIIRPSRLTLLLGPPSSGKTTFLLALAGRLAPSLQMSGTVTYNGRSLEEFTPQRTSAYASQQDLHISEMTVREVLEFAGSCQGAGFKHEILMELLRREKIADIYPDQELDIFIKFLLRQ
;
A
#
# COMPACT_ATOMS: atom_id res chain seq x y z
N MET A 1 27.47 16.03 -27.18
CA MET A 1 27.95 16.53 -25.87
C MET A 1 26.70 16.91 -25.10
N PHE A 2 26.14 15.94 -24.38
CA PHE A 2 24.91 16.13 -23.61
C PHE A 2 25.33 16.43 -22.16
N PRO A 3 24.75 17.45 -21.50
CA PRO A 3 25.08 17.76 -20.12
C PRO A 3 24.48 16.68 -19.21
N SER A 4 25.34 16.05 -18.41
CA SER A 4 24.94 15.20 -17.29
C SER A 4 24.28 16.10 -16.24
N ASN A 5 22.96 16.04 -16.12
CA ASN A 5 22.23 16.74 -15.07
C ASN A 5 22.20 15.84 -13.83
N THR A 6 23.17 16.01 -12.94
CA THR A 6 23.09 15.57 -11.54
C THR A 6 22.03 16.39 -10.83
N LEU A 7 21.14 15.71 -10.10
CA LEU A 7 20.04 16.36 -9.38
C LEU A 7 20.48 16.73 -7.95
N CYS A 8 21.50 17.59 -7.82
CA CYS A 8 21.91 18.16 -6.52
C CYS A 8 22.34 19.63 -6.71
N ASP A 9 21.67 20.56 -6.04
CA ASP A 9 22.16 21.91 -5.81
C ASP A 9 22.82 21.96 -4.42
N GLY A 10 24.10 22.33 -4.39
CA GLY A 10 24.84 22.72 -3.17
C GLY A 10 25.81 21.69 -2.58
N GLY A 11 27.09 21.73 -3.01
CA GLY A 11 28.23 21.17 -2.24
C GLY A 11 29.37 20.55 -3.05
N ALA A 12 30.02 21.27 -3.96
CA ALA A 12 31.12 20.75 -4.77
C ALA A 12 32.49 20.81 -4.06
N SER A 13 33.28 19.73 -4.11
CA SER A 13 34.62 19.72 -4.75
C SER A 13 35.55 18.54 -4.38
N GLY A 14 35.18 17.64 -3.46
CA GLY A 14 35.99 16.46 -3.11
C GLY A 14 35.39 15.11 -3.50
N ASP A 15 34.07 14.96 -3.38
CA ASP A 15 33.40 13.66 -3.43
C ASP A 15 33.10 13.19 -4.87
N GLU A 16 32.98 14.10 -5.83
CA GLU A 16 32.58 13.78 -7.22
C GLU A 16 33.64 12.96 -7.99
N GLU A 17 34.93 13.10 -7.65
CA GLU A 17 36.03 12.39 -8.32
C GLU A 17 36.12 10.91 -7.92
N GLU A 18 35.78 10.56 -6.67
CA GLU A 18 35.72 9.15 -6.20
C GLU A 18 34.40 8.45 -6.57
N GLU A 19 33.31 9.20 -6.72
CA GLU A 19 31.98 8.66 -7.04
C GLU A 19 31.82 8.19 -8.50
N GLY A 20 32.46 8.90 -9.42
CA GLY A 20 32.41 8.65 -10.87
C GLY A 20 32.67 7.19 -11.29
N PRO A 21 33.79 6.55 -10.88
CA PRO A 21 34.10 5.19 -11.31
C PRO A 21 33.13 4.14 -10.76
N VAL A 22 32.68 4.28 -9.51
CA VAL A 22 31.75 3.32 -8.87
C VAL A 22 30.37 3.42 -9.53
N MET A 23 29.87 4.63 -9.77
CA MET A 23 28.60 4.84 -10.47
C MET A 23 28.65 4.41 -11.94
N ALA A 24 29.78 4.61 -12.62
CA ALA A 24 29.98 4.13 -13.99
C ALA A 24 29.96 2.59 -14.05
N ALA A 25 30.57 1.91 -13.07
CA ALA A 25 30.52 0.45 -12.96
C ALA A 25 29.08 -0.04 -12.77
N LEU A 26 28.30 0.61 -11.89
CA LEU A 26 26.89 0.28 -11.67
C LEU A 26 26.05 0.47 -12.94
N GLN A 27 26.22 1.56 -13.69
CA GLN A 27 25.46 1.81 -14.94
C GLN A 27 25.70 0.76 -16.03
N ARG A 28 26.93 0.22 -16.11
CA ARG A 28 27.31 -0.82 -17.07
C ARG A 28 26.66 -2.16 -16.76
N SER A 29 26.26 -2.40 -15.52
CA SER A 29 25.64 -3.67 -15.14
C SER A 29 24.22 -3.84 -15.74
N PRO A 30 23.76 -5.09 -15.92
CA PRO A 30 22.39 -5.39 -16.32
C PRO A 30 21.35 -4.79 -15.37
N THR A 31 20.17 -4.41 -15.88
CA THR A 31 19.10 -3.78 -15.06
C THR A 31 18.71 -4.63 -13.85
N TYR A 32 18.76 -5.97 -13.99
CA TYR A 32 18.48 -6.90 -12.91
C TYR A 32 19.51 -6.80 -11.77
N ASP A 33 20.80 -6.78 -12.10
CA ASP A 33 21.87 -6.64 -11.11
C ASP A 33 21.83 -5.27 -10.45
N ARG A 34 21.53 -4.22 -11.23
CA ARG A 34 21.32 -2.85 -10.71
C ARG A 34 20.18 -2.76 -9.72
N ALA A 35 19.11 -3.52 -9.90
CA ALA A 35 17.99 -3.50 -8.96
C ALA A 35 18.37 -4.03 -7.58
N ARG A 36 19.39 -4.89 -7.52
CA ARG A 36 19.87 -5.51 -6.29
C ARG A 36 21.11 -4.82 -5.72
N THR A 37 21.84 -4.04 -6.52
CA THR A 37 23.08 -3.40 -6.10
C THR A 37 22.89 -1.89 -5.95
N ALA A 38 23.41 -1.32 -4.87
CA ALA A 38 23.35 0.11 -4.62
C ALA A 38 24.71 0.61 -4.12
N VAL A 39 25.00 1.89 -4.35
CA VAL A 39 26.22 2.53 -3.83
C VAL A 39 25.95 2.97 -2.42
N TYR A 40 26.77 2.51 -1.47
CA TYR A 40 26.68 2.86 -0.06
C TYR A 40 28.00 3.46 0.42
N ARG A 41 27.90 4.55 1.18
CA ARG A 41 29.04 5.14 1.87
C ARG A 41 29.13 4.57 3.29
N ASN A 42 30.21 3.84 3.56
CA ASN A 42 30.44 3.20 4.87
C ASN A 42 30.82 4.25 5.95
N THR A 43 30.99 3.81 7.20
CA THR A 43 31.40 4.68 8.31
C THR A 43 32.81 5.22 8.20
N ALA A 44 33.66 4.60 7.37
CA ALA A 44 35.00 5.09 7.04
C ALA A 44 34.98 6.14 5.91
N GLY A 45 33.81 6.43 5.32
CA GLY A 45 33.65 7.37 4.21
C GLY A 45 33.87 6.76 2.83
N GLU A 46 34.20 5.48 2.73
CA GLU A 46 34.47 4.80 1.46
C GLU A 46 33.17 4.38 0.77
N LEU A 47 33.15 4.53 -0.56
CA LEU A 47 32.05 4.12 -1.42
C LEU A 47 32.20 2.65 -1.81
N ALA A 48 31.18 1.85 -1.51
CA ALA A 48 31.14 0.44 -1.87
C ALA A 48 29.84 0.10 -2.61
N LEU A 49 29.93 -0.87 -3.53
CA LEU A 49 28.75 -1.51 -4.11
C LEU A 49 28.27 -2.60 -3.17
N VAL A 50 27.02 -2.47 -2.74
CA VAL A 50 26.40 -3.39 -1.78
C VAL A 50 25.20 -4.07 -2.44
N ASP A 51 25.13 -5.40 -2.35
CA ASP A 51 23.91 -6.15 -2.71
C ASP A 51 22.87 -5.99 -1.60
N VAL A 52 21.82 -5.22 -1.88
CA VAL A 52 20.68 -4.92 -1.01
C VAL A 52 19.97 -6.18 -0.50
N GLY A 53 20.06 -7.28 -1.23
CA GLY A 53 19.50 -8.58 -0.83
C GLY A 53 20.43 -9.42 0.07
N ARG A 54 21.70 -9.03 0.23
CA ARG A 54 22.71 -9.76 1.01
C ARG A 54 23.44 -8.92 2.05
N ILE A 55 22.89 -7.75 2.37
CA ILE A 55 23.45 -6.87 3.41
C ILE A 55 23.50 -7.63 4.74
N GLY A 56 24.65 -7.59 5.43
CA GLY A 56 24.79 -8.16 6.76
C GLY A 56 23.84 -7.50 7.76
N SER A 57 23.50 -8.18 8.86
CA SER A 57 22.54 -7.68 9.85
C SER A 57 22.92 -6.29 10.40
N ASP A 58 24.21 -6.04 10.58
CA ASP A 58 24.72 -4.81 11.18
C ASP A 58 24.69 -3.64 10.20
N GLU A 59 25.11 -3.85 8.95
CA GLU A 59 25.01 -2.86 7.87
C GLU A 59 23.55 -2.55 7.53
N GLN A 60 22.69 -3.57 7.51
CA GLN A 60 21.25 -3.40 7.27
C GLN A 60 20.63 -2.52 8.35
N LYS A 61 21.00 -2.76 9.61
CA LYS A 61 20.54 -1.96 10.74
C LYS A 61 21.01 -0.51 10.62
N GLN A 62 22.26 -0.28 10.22
CA GLN A 62 22.79 1.08 10.02
C GLN A 62 22.07 1.83 8.89
N VAL A 63 21.85 1.18 7.74
CA VAL A 63 21.08 1.76 6.64
C VAL A 63 19.68 2.09 7.13
N LEU A 64 19.01 1.16 7.82
CA LEU A 64 17.67 1.39 8.35
C LEU A 64 17.62 2.51 9.39
N ASP A 65 18.59 2.59 10.30
CA ASP A 65 18.65 3.62 11.34
C ASP A 65 18.87 5.01 10.72
N LYS A 66 19.76 5.13 9.71
CA LYS A 66 19.93 6.37 8.93
C LYS A 66 18.64 6.76 8.22
N LEU A 67 17.94 5.78 7.62
CA LEU A 67 16.66 6.02 6.94
C LEU A 67 15.58 6.50 7.92
N VAL A 68 15.47 5.87 9.09
CA VAL A 68 14.49 6.26 10.11
C VAL A 68 14.80 7.67 10.63
N ALA A 69 16.07 8.00 10.86
CA ALA A 69 16.47 9.34 11.27
C ALA A 69 16.10 10.38 10.20
N ALA A 70 16.47 10.16 8.94
CA ALA A 70 16.16 11.06 7.84
C ALA A 70 14.65 11.27 7.65
N VAL A 71 13.84 10.20 7.77
CA VAL A 71 12.37 10.29 7.68
C VAL A 71 11.77 11.04 8.86
N ASN A 72 12.30 10.86 10.07
CA ASN A 72 11.82 11.60 11.24
C ASN A 72 12.16 13.09 11.20
N GLU A 73 13.27 13.46 10.55
CA GLU A 73 13.68 14.85 10.36
C GLU A 73 12.90 15.56 9.25
N ASP A 74 12.77 14.94 8.06
CA ASP A 74 12.10 15.54 6.90
C ASP A 74 11.36 14.52 6.01
N MET A 75 10.24 14.01 6.51
CA MET A 75 9.36 13.11 5.76
C MET A 75 8.86 13.75 4.46
N GLU A 76 8.52 15.04 4.46
CA GLU A 76 7.97 15.70 3.27
C GLU A 76 9.01 15.82 2.16
N GLY A 77 10.22 16.28 2.49
CA GLY A 77 11.32 16.41 1.54
C GLY A 77 11.74 15.06 0.95
N ILE A 78 11.80 14.00 1.75
CA ILE A 78 12.07 12.64 1.25
C ILE A 78 10.99 12.19 0.27
N LEU A 79 9.70 12.32 0.63
CA LEU A 79 8.61 11.93 -0.27
C LEU A 79 8.59 12.75 -1.56
N ARG A 80 8.98 14.03 -1.49
CA ARG A 80 9.12 14.91 -2.66
C ARG A 80 10.27 14.45 -3.56
N ARG A 81 11.44 14.11 -3.01
CA ARG A 81 12.59 13.56 -3.76
C ARG A 81 12.25 12.22 -4.41
N VAL A 82 11.59 11.32 -3.67
CA VAL A 82 11.06 10.06 -4.23
C VAL A 82 10.18 10.39 -5.44
N ARG A 83 9.17 11.25 -5.29
CA ARG A 83 8.26 11.61 -6.39
C ARG A 83 9.01 12.19 -7.59
N GLN A 84 9.90 13.16 -7.36
CA GLN A 84 10.70 13.80 -8.43
C GLN A 84 11.48 12.76 -9.24
N ARG A 85 12.08 11.76 -8.59
CA ARG A 85 12.81 10.70 -9.27
C ARG A 85 11.95 9.93 -10.27
N PHE A 86 10.71 9.60 -9.90
CA PHE A 86 9.76 8.94 -10.81
C PHE A 86 9.26 9.89 -11.91
N ASP A 87 8.95 11.14 -11.57
CA ASP A 87 8.43 12.14 -12.52
C ASP A 87 9.44 12.48 -13.63
N VAL A 88 10.73 12.57 -13.29
CA VAL A 88 11.81 12.89 -14.23
C VAL A 88 11.93 11.86 -15.36
N VAL A 89 11.61 10.59 -15.09
CA VAL A 89 11.57 9.53 -16.12
C VAL A 89 10.17 9.27 -16.69
N GLY A 90 9.21 10.16 -16.39
CA GLY A 90 7.82 10.06 -16.84
C GLY A 90 7.09 8.83 -16.32
N LEU A 91 7.46 8.32 -15.14
CA LEU A 91 6.75 7.24 -14.47
C LEU A 91 5.69 7.80 -13.54
N GLU A 92 4.43 7.61 -13.92
CA GLU A 92 3.31 7.95 -13.05
C GLU A 92 2.98 6.80 -12.10
N PHE A 93 2.80 7.13 -10.82
CA PHE A 93 2.24 6.18 -9.87
C PHE A 93 0.80 5.81 -10.27
N PRO A 94 0.41 4.53 -10.14
CA PRO A 94 -0.93 4.09 -10.46
C PRO A 94 -1.96 4.84 -9.60
N LYS A 95 -2.84 5.59 -10.25
CA LYS A 95 -3.93 6.34 -9.61
C LYS A 95 -5.17 5.45 -9.56
N VAL A 96 -5.85 5.43 -8.42
CA VAL A 96 -7.10 4.69 -8.23
C VAL A 96 -8.24 5.68 -8.02
N GLU A 97 -9.18 5.69 -8.95
CA GLU A 97 -10.46 6.36 -8.82
C GLU A 97 -11.55 5.31 -8.53
N VAL A 98 -12.36 5.55 -7.50
CA VAL A 98 -13.49 4.67 -7.16
C VAL A 98 -14.79 5.39 -7.48
N ARG A 99 -15.62 4.81 -8.36
CA ARG A 99 -16.95 5.33 -8.68
C ARG A 99 -18.01 4.37 -8.16
N PHE A 100 -19.09 4.92 -7.63
CA PHE A 100 -20.25 4.14 -7.19
C PHE A 100 -21.52 4.78 -7.69
N GLU A 101 -22.40 3.97 -8.29
CA GLU A 101 -23.66 4.42 -8.87
C GLU A 101 -24.81 3.54 -8.38
N ASN A 102 -25.88 4.21 -7.95
CA ASN A 102 -27.09 3.60 -7.39
C ASN A 102 -26.76 2.54 -6.31
N LEU A 103 -25.72 2.78 -5.52
CA LEU A 103 -25.24 1.83 -4.52
C LEU A 103 -26.29 1.67 -3.42
N LYS A 104 -26.74 0.44 -3.24
CA LYS A 104 -27.73 0.05 -2.24
C LYS A 104 -27.27 -1.21 -1.52
N VAL A 105 -27.41 -1.21 -0.19
CA VAL A 105 -27.08 -2.35 0.66
C VAL A 105 -28.24 -2.63 1.60
N ASP A 106 -28.78 -3.84 1.52
CA ASP A 106 -29.89 -4.34 2.34
C ASP A 106 -29.40 -5.45 3.29
N ALA A 107 -29.81 -5.40 4.56
CA ALA A 107 -29.66 -6.52 5.49
C ALA A 107 -30.87 -7.44 5.42
N LEU A 108 -30.63 -8.76 5.37
CA LEU A 108 -31.68 -9.77 5.49
C LEU A 108 -31.88 -10.11 6.98
N VAL A 109 -32.93 -9.57 7.57
CA VAL A 109 -33.28 -9.82 8.98
C VAL A 109 -34.42 -10.83 9.03
N HIS A 110 -34.27 -11.89 9.83
CA HIS A 110 -35.40 -12.77 10.13
C HIS A 110 -36.36 -12.03 11.04
N VAL A 111 -37.63 -11.91 10.62
CA VAL A 111 -38.67 -11.29 11.45
C VAL A 111 -39.11 -12.34 12.46
N GLY A 112 -38.44 -12.36 13.61
CA GLY A 112 -38.91 -13.01 14.83
C GLY A 112 -39.13 -11.93 15.88
N SER A 113 -40.33 -11.86 16.44
CA SER A 113 -40.66 -10.97 17.56
C SER A 113 -40.00 -11.48 18.83
N ARG A 114 -38.69 -11.28 19.01
CA ARG A 114 -37.99 -11.44 20.29
C ARG A 114 -36.63 -10.72 20.25
N ALA A 115 -36.54 -9.65 21.03
CA ALA A 115 -35.32 -8.90 21.27
C ALA A 115 -34.30 -9.77 22.02
N LEU A 116 -33.05 -9.72 21.56
CA LEU A 116 -31.81 -10.21 22.18
C LEU A 116 -31.76 -11.72 22.54
N PRO A 117 -30.77 -12.47 22.02
CA PRO A 117 -30.58 -13.86 22.39
C PRO A 117 -29.98 -13.95 23.80
N THR A 118 -30.83 -14.13 24.81
CA THR A 118 -30.40 -14.61 26.12
C THR A 118 -30.24 -16.13 26.03
N VAL A 119 -29.18 -16.70 26.64
CA VAL A 119 -28.85 -18.14 26.61
C VAL A 119 -30.06 -19.08 26.80
N PRO A 120 -31.06 -18.80 27.66
CA PRO A 120 -32.25 -19.65 27.80
C PRO A 120 -33.15 -19.67 26.55
N ASN A 121 -33.26 -18.55 25.83
CA ASN A 121 -34.08 -18.46 24.61
C ASN A 121 -33.48 -19.26 23.46
N PHE A 122 -32.16 -19.44 23.40
CA PHE A 122 -31.50 -20.22 22.34
C PHE A 122 -31.84 -21.72 22.42
N ILE A 123 -31.99 -22.26 23.64
CA ILE A 123 -32.35 -23.67 23.86
C ILE A 123 -33.83 -23.92 23.52
N PHE A 124 -34.71 -22.98 23.85
CA PHE A 124 -36.12 -23.05 23.47
C PHE A 124 -36.35 -22.81 21.96
N ASP A 125 -35.56 -21.93 21.32
CA ASP A 125 -35.62 -21.74 19.87
C ASP A 125 -35.24 -23.03 19.13
N MET A 126 -34.26 -23.80 19.61
CA MET A 126 -33.85 -25.05 18.97
C MET A 126 -34.96 -26.11 18.89
N THR A 127 -35.95 -26.06 19.80
CA THR A 127 -37.10 -26.97 19.80
C THR A 127 -38.29 -26.41 19.00
N GLU A 128 -38.45 -25.09 18.89
CA GLU A 128 -39.46 -24.43 18.04
C GLU A 128 -39.04 -24.23 16.57
N PHE A 129 -37.74 -24.30 16.26
CA PHE A 129 -37.15 -24.12 14.91
C PHE A 129 -37.72 -25.07 13.84
N ARG A 130 -38.43 -26.12 14.26
CA ARG A 130 -39.04 -27.11 13.38
C ARG A 130 -40.46 -26.75 12.91
N ILE A 131 -41.07 -25.69 13.45
CA ILE A 131 -42.51 -25.41 13.26
C ILE A 131 -42.82 -24.04 12.65
N PHE A 132 -41.95 -23.02 12.77
CA PHE A 132 -42.23 -21.68 12.22
C PHE A 132 -41.13 -21.17 11.31
N SER A 133 -41.33 -21.24 9.99
CA SER A 133 -40.52 -20.51 9.02
C SER A 133 -40.91 -19.02 9.04
N GLY A 134 -40.35 -18.26 9.97
CA GLY A 134 -40.51 -16.81 10.03
C GLY A 134 -39.98 -16.12 8.77
N GLY A 135 -40.75 -15.19 8.21
CA GLY A 135 -40.39 -14.47 6.98
C GLY A 135 -39.12 -13.61 7.13
N ARG A 136 -38.30 -13.57 6.07
CA ARG A 136 -37.14 -12.65 5.99
C ARG A 136 -37.60 -11.29 5.49
N ARG A 137 -37.24 -10.21 6.18
CA ARG A 137 -37.48 -8.82 5.74
C ARG A 137 -36.15 -8.16 5.36
N LYS A 138 -36.17 -7.41 4.25
CA LYS A 138 -35.05 -6.55 3.84
C LYS A 138 -35.08 -5.25 4.64
N LEU A 139 -34.01 -4.93 5.33
CA LEU A 139 -33.80 -3.66 6.00
C LEU A 139 -32.71 -2.87 5.24
N PRO A 140 -33.05 -1.74 4.59
CA PRO A 140 -32.07 -0.96 3.85
C PRO A 140 -31.09 -0.26 4.81
N ILE A 141 -29.80 -0.45 4.57
CA ILE A 141 -28.71 0.24 5.28
C ILE A 141 -28.23 1.44 4.44
N LEU A 142 -27.96 1.20 3.16
CA LEU A 142 -27.56 2.22 2.19
C LEU A 142 -28.59 2.26 1.08
N ASN A 143 -28.96 3.45 0.60
CA ASN A 143 -30.01 3.60 -0.40
C ASN A 143 -29.59 4.60 -1.49
N ASN A 144 -29.43 4.09 -2.71
CA ASN A 144 -29.20 4.86 -3.95
C ASN A 144 -28.09 5.92 -3.84
N ILE A 145 -26.94 5.53 -3.31
CA ILE A 145 -25.79 6.43 -3.14
C ILE A 145 -25.01 6.50 -4.45
N ASN A 146 -24.66 7.73 -4.88
CA ASN A 146 -23.88 8.00 -6.08
C ASN A 146 -22.67 8.88 -5.73
N GLY A 147 -21.52 8.66 -6.37
CA GLY A 147 -20.34 9.49 -6.14
C GLY A 147 -19.02 8.92 -6.64
N ILE A 148 -17.96 9.70 -6.41
CA ILE A 148 -16.60 9.42 -6.90
C ILE A 148 -15.60 9.77 -5.82
N ILE A 149 -14.72 8.82 -5.48
CA ILE A 149 -13.51 9.06 -4.69
C ILE A 149 -12.37 9.26 -5.68
N ARG A 150 -11.84 10.49 -5.71
CA ARG A 150 -10.74 10.85 -6.61
C ARG A 150 -9.38 10.43 -6.05
N PRO A 151 -8.44 10.04 -6.90
CA PRO A 151 -7.07 9.77 -6.48
C PRO A 151 -6.42 11.02 -5.87
N SER A 152 -5.40 10.81 -5.03
CA SER A 152 -4.59 11.89 -4.43
C SER A 152 -5.40 12.87 -3.57
N ARG A 153 -6.52 12.44 -2.99
CA ARG A 153 -7.32 13.23 -2.05
C ARG A 153 -7.68 12.43 -0.81
N LEU A 154 -7.65 13.10 0.33
CA LEU A 154 -8.26 12.58 1.56
C LEU A 154 -9.76 12.86 1.52
N THR A 155 -10.58 11.81 1.57
CA THR A 155 -12.04 11.93 1.61
C THR A 155 -12.53 11.60 3.03
N LEU A 156 -13.16 12.57 3.68
CA LEU A 156 -13.70 12.41 5.03
C LEU A 156 -15.19 12.05 4.97
N LEU A 157 -15.56 10.87 5.49
CA LEU A 157 -16.94 10.41 5.59
C LEU A 157 -17.49 10.66 7.00
N LEU A 158 -18.42 11.60 7.12
CA LEU A 158 -19.06 11.95 8.39
C LEU A 158 -20.52 11.50 8.42
N GLY A 159 -20.98 11.13 9.62
CA GLY A 159 -22.37 10.75 9.84
C GLY A 159 -22.60 10.26 11.27
N PRO A 160 -23.82 10.34 11.80
CA PRO A 160 -24.15 9.90 13.16
C PRO A 160 -23.89 8.39 13.34
N PRO A 161 -23.87 7.87 14.57
CA PRO A 161 -23.86 6.42 14.80
C PRO A 161 -24.97 5.73 14.00
N SER A 162 -24.70 4.51 13.51
CA SER A 162 -25.65 3.71 12.70
C SER A 162 -26.07 4.29 11.34
N SER A 163 -25.40 5.33 10.82
CA SER A 163 -25.63 5.86 9.46
C SER A 163 -25.11 4.98 8.31
N GLY A 164 -24.51 3.81 8.60
CA GLY A 164 -24.00 2.91 7.57
C GLY A 164 -22.59 3.22 7.05
N LYS A 165 -21.83 4.11 7.69
CA LYS A 165 -20.44 4.46 7.30
C LYS A 165 -19.54 3.24 7.10
N THR A 166 -19.51 2.36 8.08
CA THR A 166 -18.72 1.11 8.04
C THR A 166 -19.19 0.23 6.88
N THR A 167 -20.50 0.06 6.72
CA THR A 167 -21.09 -0.70 5.61
C THR A 167 -20.73 -0.11 4.25
N PHE A 168 -20.70 1.22 4.13
CA PHE A 168 -20.31 1.92 2.91
C PHE A 168 -18.84 1.68 2.57
N LEU A 169 -17.92 1.84 3.54
CA LEU A 169 -16.49 1.58 3.32
C LEU A 169 -16.23 0.11 2.96
N LEU A 170 -16.90 -0.83 3.63
CA LEU A 170 -16.78 -2.26 3.33
C LEU A 170 -17.35 -2.62 1.95
N ALA A 171 -18.45 -1.98 1.53
CA ALA A 171 -19.00 -2.17 0.19
C ALA A 171 -18.01 -1.69 -0.89
N LEU A 172 -17.41 -0.51 -0.71
CA LEU A 172 -16.40 0.01 -1.64
C LEU A 172 -15.13 -0.85 -1.67
N ALA A 173 -14.72 -1.42 -0.54
CA ALA A 173 -13.56 -2.31 -0.45
C ALA A 173 -13.84 -3.75 -0.95
N GLY A 174 -15.08 -4.06 -1.35
CA GLY A 174 -15.48 -5.42 -1.73
C GLY A 174 -15.42 -6.42 -0.57
N ARG A 175 -15.52 -5.95 0.67
CA ARG A 175 -15.43 -6.76 1.91
C ARG A 175 -16.76 -6.84 2.66
N LEU A 176 -17.87 -6.71 1.92
CA LEU A 176 -19.21 -6.76 2.52
C LEU A 176 -19.51 -8.17 3.06
N ALA A 177 -20.16 -8.25 4.22
CA ALA A 177 -20.52 -9.53 4.82
C ALA A 177 -21.50 -10.31 3.91
N PRO A 178 -21.40 -11.64 3.80
CA PRO A 178 -22.29 -12.45 2.96
C PRO A 178 -23.78 -12.35 3.29
N SER A 179 -24.13 -11.93 4.51
CA SER A 179 -25.51 -11.71 4.96
C SER A 179 -26.14 -10.42 4.42
N LEU A 180 -25.35 -9.55 3.81
CA LEU A 180 -25.79 -8.28 3.23
C LEU A 180 -25.91 -8.41 1.71
N GLN A 181 -27.02 -7.91 1.16
CA GLN A 181 -27.24 -7.86 -0.27
C GLN A 181 -26.84 -6.50 -0.82
N MET A 182 -25.82 -6.47 -1.67
CA MET A 182 -25.42 -5.27 -2.42
C MET A 182 -26.09 -5.24 -3.80
N SER A 183 -26.48 -4.05 -4.24
CA SER A 183 -26.93 -3.75 -5.61
C SER A 183 -26.43 -2.37 -6.04
N GLY A 184 -26.48 -2.08 -7.35
CA GLY A 184 -25.78 -0.95 -7.95
C GLY A 184 -24.37 -1.35 -8.42
N THR A 185 -23.57 -0.37 -8.81
CA THR A 185 -22.22 -0.61 -9.34
C THR A 185 -21.17 0.10 -8.50
N VAL A 186 -20.02 -0.55 -8.33
CA VAL A 186 -18.79 0.05 -7.82
C VAL A 186 -17.69 -0.31 -8.80
N THR A 187 -16.92 0.68 -9.23
CA THR A 187 -15.83 0.48 -10.19
C THR A 187 -14.54 1.13 -9.70
N TYR A 188 -13.42 0.50 -10.03
CA TYR A 188 -12.08 1.03 -9.82
C TYR A 188 -11.48 1.30 -11.19
N ASN A 189 -11.23 2.57 -11.53
CA ASN A 189 -10.78 2.99 -12.86
C ASN A 189 -11.64 2.41 -14.01
N GLY A 190 -12.96 2.34 -13.80
CA GLY A 190 -13.92 1.81 -14.77
C GLY A 190 -14.10 0.30 -14.80
N ARG A 191 -13.32 -0.48 -14.02
CA ARG A 191 -13.48 -1.93 -13.89
C ARG A 191 -14.37 -2.29 -12.72
N SER A 192 -15.34 -3.18 -12.92
CA SER A 192 -16.25 -3.63 -11.85
C SER A 192 -15.53 -4.46 -10.79
N LEU A 193 -16.11 -4.59 -9.59
CA LEU A 193 -15.56 -5.43 -8.52
C LEU A 193 -15.50 -6.93 -8.86
N GLU A 194 -16.16 -7.37 -9.93
CA GLU A 194 -16.15 -8.75 -10.41
C GLU A 194 -14.94 -9.02 -11.34
N GLU A 195 -14.44 -7.98 -12.01
CA GLU A 195 -13.33 -8.09 -12.97
C GLU A 195 -11.94 -8.14 -12.31
N PHE A 196 -11.82 -7.66 -11.07
CA PHE A 196 -10.56 -7.65 -10.34
C PHE A 196 -10.82 -7.81 -8.84
N THR A 197 -9.82 -8.25 -8.07
CA THR A 197 -9.94 -8.45 -6.62
C THR A 197 -9.73 -7.14 -5.87
N PRO A 198 -10.78 -6.44 -5.38
CA PRO A 198 -10.64 -5.12 -4.76
C PRO A 198 -9.81 -5.16 -3.48
N GLN A 199 -9.78 -6.32 -2.81
CA GLN A 199 -9.02 -6.54 -1.58
C GLN A 199 -7.50 -6.55 -1.80
N ARG A 200 -7.03 -6.65 -3.06
CA ARG A 200 -5.61 -6.49 -3.43
C ARG A 200 -5.23 -5.04 -3.74
N THR A 201 -6.21 -4.21 -4.07
CA THR A 201 -6.00 -2.79 -4.44
C THR A 201 -6.38 -1.85 -3.29
N SER A 202 -7.25 -2.28 -2.39
CA SER A 202 -7.71 -1.51 -1.24
C SER A 202 -7.37 -2.21 0.07
N ALA A 203 -6.95 -1.42 1.06
CA ALA A 203 -6.79 -1.86 2.44
C ALA A 203 -7.91 -1.23 3.28
N TYR A 204 -8.54 -2.04 4.12
CA TYR A 204 -9.52 -1.58 5.11
C TYR A 204 -8.92 -1.77 6.50
N ALA A 205 -8.73 -0.66 7.21
CA ALA A 205 -8.36 -0.65 8.62
C ALA A 205 -9.65 -0.61 9.46
N SER A 206 -9.91 -1.66 10.23
CA SER A 206 -11.07 -1.76 11.11
C SER A 206 -10.90 -0.93 12.37
N GLN A 207 -12.02 -0.69 13.07
CA GLN A 207 -12.00 -0.03 14.39
C GLN A 207 -11.32 -0.90 15.47
N GLN A 208 -11.35 -2.23 15.30
CA GLN A 208 -10.67 -3.17 16.18
C GLN A 208 -9.43 -3.69 15.45
N ASP A 209 -8.31 -3.72 16.17
CA ASP A 209 -7.07 -4.32 15.68
C ASP A 209 -7.08 -5.83 15.94
N LEU A 210 -6.72 -6.60 14.91
CA LEU A 210 -6.49 -8.03 15.02
C LEU A 210 -4.99 -8.24 15.22
N HIS A 211 -4.55 -8.34 16.47
CA HIS A 211 -3.15 -8.50 16.84
C HIS A 211 -2.96 -9.78 17.67
N ILE A 212 -1.89 -10.53 17.39
CA ILE A 212 -1.48 -11.70 18.18
C ILE A 212 -0.64 -11.18 19.35
N SER A 213 -1.18 -11.25 20.57
CA SER A 213 -0.56 -10.69 21.78
C SER A 213 0.84 -11.22 22.08
N GLU A 214 1.16 -12.41 21.61
CA GLU A 214 2.40 -13.14 21.83
C GLU A 214 3.53 -12.70 20.89
N MET A 215 3.21 -11.93 19.83
CA MET A 215 4.19 -11.45 18.87
C MET A 215 4.61 -10.02 19.16
N THR A 216 5.90 -9.73 18.99
CA THR A 216 6.44 -8.37 18.98
C THR A 216 6.06 -7.64 17.69
N VAL A 217 6.09 -6.30 17.71
CA VAL A 217 5.82 -5.47 16.52
C VAL A 217 6.71 -5.86 15.34
N ARG A 218 7.98 -6.18 15.60
CA ARG A 218 8.93 -6.64 14.57
C ARG A 218 8.44 -7.92 13.90
N GLU A 219 8.09 -8.93 14.70
CA GLU A 219 7.63 -10.23 14.18
C GLU A 219 6.31 -10.09 13.42
N VAL A 220 5.40 -9.23 13.88
CA VAL A 220 4.12 -8.98 13.17
C VAL A 220 4.36 -8.32 11.82
N LEU A 221 5.24 -7.32 11.73
CA LEU A 221 5.57 -6.66 10.47
C LEU A 221 6.32 -7.59 9.52
N GLU A 222 7.22 -8.43 10.03
CA GLU A 222 7.95 -9.43 9.25
C GLU A 222 7.02 -10.52 8.71
N PHE A 223 6.10 -11.02 9.54
CA PHE A 223 5.05 -11.95 9.12
C PHE A 223 4.12 -11.33 8.07
N ALA A 224 3.64 -10.10 8.32
CA ALA A 224 2.80 -9.37 7.36
C ALA A 224 3.53 -9.15 6.03
N GLY A 225 4.81 -8.78 6.06
CA GLY A 225 5.66 -8.66 4.88
C GLY A 225 5.78 -9.96 4.11
N SER A 226 5.99 -11.09 4.81
CA SER A 226 6.09 -12.43 4.21
C SER A 226 4.77 -12.90 3.58
N CYS A 227 3.62 -12.47 4.11
CA CYS A 227 2.30 -12.75 3.53
C CYS A 227 1.93 -11.81 2.37
N GLN A 228 2.54 -10.63 2.29
CA GLN A 228 2.38 -9.74 1.15
C GLN A 228 3.28 -10.23 0.00
N GLY A 229 2.67 -10.94 -0.96
CA GLY A 229 3.39 -11.42 -2.13
C GLY A 229 4.12 -10.30 -2.89
N ALA A 230 5.07 -10.69 -3.75
CA ALA A 230 5.79 -9.78 -4.65
C ALA A 230 4.82 -9.13 -5.65
N GLY A 231 4.19 -8.02 -5.23
CA GLY A 231 3.33 -7.23 -6.09
C GLY A 231 4.11 -6.53 -7.20
N PHE A 232 3.51 -5.50 -7.79
CA PHE A 232 4.10 -4.68 -8.86
C PHE A 232 5.37 -3.91 -8.45
N LYS A 233 5.81 -3.99 -7.19
CA LYS A 233 6.97 -3.26 -6.63
C LYS A 233 8.24 -3.48 -7.45
N HIS A 234 8.55 -4.75 -7.74
CA HIS A 234 9.74 -5.10 -8.51
C HIS A 234 9.62 -4.66 -9.97
N GLU A 235 8.44 -4.80 -10.58
CA GLU A 235 8.19 -4.35 -11.95
C GLU A 235 8.38 -2.84 -12.10
N ILE A 236 7.83 -2.04 -11.16
CA ILE A 236 8.03 -0.60 -11.13
C ILE A 236 9.50 -0.23 -10.94
N LEU A 237 10.22 -0.91 -10.04
CA LEU A 237 11.66 -0.66 -9.84
C LEU A 237 12.46 -0.95 -11.12
N MET A 238 12.17 -2.07 -11.79
CA MET A 238 12.85 -2.46 -13.03
C MET A 238 12.58 -1.46 -14.15
N GLU A 239 11.34 -0.98 -14.28
CA GLU A 239 10.99 0.03 -15.28
C GLU A 239 11.62 1.39 -14.95
N LEU A 240 11.68 1.80 -13.68
CA LEU A 240 12.40 2.98 -13.22
C LEU A 240 13.86 2.95 -13.66
N LEU A 241 14.58 1.88 -13.28
CA LEU A 241 16.00 1.73 -13.60
C LEU A 241 16.26 1.66 -15.11
N ARG A 242 15.34 1.03 -15.87
CA ARG A 242 15.42 0.96 -17.33
C ARG A 242 15.33 2.36 -17.95
N ARG A 243 14.39 3.19 -17.51
CA ARG A 243 14.19 4.55 -18.05
C ARG A 243 15.30 5.50 -17.62
N GLU A 244 15.78 5.41 -16.39
CA GLU A 244 16.95 6.16 -15.92
C GLU A 244 18.17 5.86 -16.78
N LYS A 245 18.40 4.59 -17.14
CA LYS A 245 19.48 4.19 -18.04
C LYS A 245 19.34 4.79 -19.44
N ILE A 246 18.14 4.83 -19.99
CA ILE A 246 17.88 5.39 -21.34
C ILE A 246 18.05 6.90 -21.34
N ALA A 247 17.65 7.57 -20.26
CA ALA A 247 17.74 9.02 -20.11
C ALA A 247 19.11 9.50 -19.60
N ASP A 248 20.05 8.59 -19.33
CA ASP A 248 21.39 8.85 -18.77
C ASP A 248 21.33 9.64 -17.44
N ILE A 249 20.38 9.26 -16.58
CA ILE A 249 20.11 9.91 -15.29
C ILE A 249 20.73 9.08 -14.16
N TYR A 250 21.36 9.79 -13.23
CA TYR A 250 22.00 9.22 -12.06
C TYR A 250 21.15 9.57 -10.83
N PRO A 251 20.60 8.56 -10.13
CA PRO A 251 19.81 8.80 -8.93
C PRO A 251 20.71 9.17 -7.74
N ASP A 252 20.15 9.95 -6.83
CA ASP A 252 20.73 10.20 -5.50
C ASP A 252 20.99 8.87 -4.78
N GLN A 253 22.21 8.69 -4.24
CA GLN A 253 22.67 7.40 -3.72
C GLN A 253 21.85 6.95 -2.50
N GLU A 254 21.57 7.87 -1.59
CA GLU A 254 20.78 7.59 -0.38
C GLU A 254 19.34 7.20 -0.74
N LEU A 255 18.72 7.98 -1.63
CA LEU A 255 17.39 7.70 -2.16
C LEU A 255 17.34 6.37 -2.94
N ASP A 256 18.41 6.01 -3.62
CA ASP A 256 18.51 4.78 -4.40
C ASP A 256 18.60 3.53 -3.54
N ILE A 257 19.47 3.52 -2.55
CA ILE A 257 19.49 2.46 -1.54
C ILE A 257 18.11 2.35 -0.89
N PHE A 258 17.51 3.48 -0.50
CA PHE A 258 16.20 3.50 0.14
C PHE A 258 15.12 2.81 -0.70
N ILE A 259 14.95 3.24 -1.96
CA ILE A 259 13.92 2.70 -2.84
C ILE A 259 14.17 1.22 -3.12
N LYS A 260 15.42 0.83 -3.39
CA LYS A 260 15.78 -0.59 -3.60
C LYS A 260 15.52 -1.43 -2.35
N PHE A 261 15.79 -0.89 -1.16
CA PHE A 261 15.52 -1.57 0.10
C PHE A 261 14.03 -1.76 0.36
N LEU A 262 13.20 -0.75 0.09
CA LEU A 262 11.74 -0.82 0.23
C LEU A 262 11.07 -1.75 -0.79
N LEU A 263 11.65 -1.85 -1.99
CA LEU A 263 11.10 -2.62 -3.09
C LEU A 263 11.81 -3.98 -3.28
N ARG A 264 12.68 -4.38 -2.35
CA ARG A 264 13.36 -5.68 -2.38
C ARG A 264 12.38 -6.84 -2.21
N GLN A 265 12.69 -7.96 -2.86
CA GLN A 265 12.08 -9.27 -2.59
C GLN A 265 12.99 -10.08 -1.69
#